data_AF-A0A1G1HWB4-F1
#
_entry.id   AF-A0A1G1HWB4-F1
#
_cell.length_a   1.000
_cell.length_b   1.000
_cell.length_c   1.000
_cell.angle_alpha   90.00
_cell.angle_beta   90.00
_cell.angle_gamma   90.00
#
_symmetry.space_group_name_H-M   'P 1'
#
loop_
_entity.id
_entity.type
_entity.pdbx_description
1 polymer ?
#
loop_
_entity_poly.entity_id
_entity_poly.type
_entity_poly.pdbx_seq_one_letter_code
_entity_poly.pdbx_strand_id
1 'polypeptide(L)' 'MNHSTDEWARAIAERLSDEWDGKSEFPEDAELLREVLTRALNAIPDECIRLVGTGIIEDSYFEPLD' A
#
# COMPACT_ATOMS: atom_id res chain seq x y z
N MET A 1 -12.46 -13.89 0.48
CA MET A 1 -12.74 -13.10 -0.73
C MET A 1 -11.46 -13.17 -1.57
N ASN A 2 -11.54 -13.62 -2.82
CA ASN A 2 -10.37 -13.69 -3.70
C ASN A 2 -10.18 -12.28 -4.28
N HIS A 3 -9.58 -11.37 -3.51
CA HIS A 3 -9.21 -10.06 -4.04
C HIS A 3 -8.19 -10.27 -5.15
N SER A 4 -8.33 -9.53 -6.25
CA SER A 4 -7.30 -9.58 -7.28
C SER A 4 -6.00 -8.98 -6.72
N THR A 5 -4.86 -9.49 -7.18
CA THR A 5 -3.54 -8.95 -6.80
C THR A 5 -3.45 -7.43 -6.99
N ASP A 6 -4.14 -6.89 -8.00
CA ASP A 6 -4.20 -5.45 -8.26
C ASP A 6 -5.00 -4.69 -7.19
N GLU A 7 -6.10 -5.26 -6.70
CA GLU A 7 -6.88 -4.66 -5.59
C GLU A 7 -6.05 -4.62 -4.31
N TRP A 8 -5.31 -5.69 -4.02
CA TRP A 8 -4.40 -5.75 -2.87
C TRP A 8 -3.26 -4.72 -3.00
N ALA A 9 -2.59 -4.68 -4.16
CA ALA A 9 -1.49 -3.76 -4.42
C ALA A 9 -1.93 -2.29 -4.29
N ARG A 10 -3.12 -1.96 -4.80
CA ARG A 10 -3.69 -0.61 -4.67
C ARG A 10 -4.00 -0.25 -3.23
N ALA A 11 -4.62 -1.15 -2.47
CA ALA A 11 -4.99 -0.89 -1.07
C ALA A 11 -3.75 -0.61 -0.21
N ILE A 12 -2.70 -1.43 -0.35
CA ILE A 12 -1.44 -1.23 0.38
C ILE A 12 -0.73 0.04 -0.06
N ALA A 13 -0.66 0.30 -1.37
CA ALA A 13 -0.03 1.51 -1.89
C ALA A 13 -0.77 2.77 -1.42
N GLU A 14 -2.10 2.74 -1.39
CA GLU A 14 -2.94 3.82 -0.89
C GLU A 14 -2.64 4.09 0.59
N ARG A 15 -2.68 3.05 1.44
CA ARG A 15 -2.38 3.17 2.87
C ARG A 15 -1.01 3.76 3.15
N LEU A 16 0.04 3.21 2.53
CA LEU A 16 1.42 3.69 2.69
C LEU A 16 1.60 5.13 2.21
N SER A 17 0.91 5.51 1.13
CA SER A 17 0.95 6.88 0.63
C SER A 17 0.14 7.85 1.51
N ASP A 18 -0.91 7.37 2.16
CA ASP A 18 -1.79 8.14 3.05
C ASP A 18 -1.13 8.42 4.40
N GLU A 19 -0.43 7.42 4.96
CA GLU A 19 0.31 7.53 6.22
C GLU A 19 1.65 8.26 6.10
N TRP A 20 2.08 8.61 4.89
CA TRP A 20 3.29 9.37 4.71
C TRP A 20 3.12 10.80 5.26
N ASP A 21 3.87 11.14 6.31
CA ASP A 21 3.84 12.45 6.98
C ASP A 21 3.92 13.65 6.01
N GLY A 22 4.63 13.50 4.89
CA GLY A 22 4.81 14.56 3.88
C GLY A 22 3.58 14.81 3.01
N LYS A 23 2.55 13.96 3.04
CA LYS A 23 1.36 14.06 2.15
C LYS A 23 0.66 15.41 2.23
N SER A 24 0.54 15.97 3.44
CA SER A 24 -0.14 17.26 3.64
C SER A 24 0.58 18.44 3.00
N GLU A 25 1.91 18.35 2.88
CA GLU A 25 2.76 19.38 2.28
C GLU A 25 3.03 19.12 0.78
N PHE A 26 3.00 17.85 0.37
CA PHE A 26 3.34 17.39 -0.98
C PHE A 26 2.30 16.37 -1.51
N PRO A 27 1.07 16.80 -1.84
CA PRO A 27 0.00 15.89 -2.26
C PRO A 27 0.29 15.21 -3.61
N GLU A 28 1.01 15.87 -4.53
CA GLU A 28 1.42 15.27 -5.81
C GLU A 28 2.47 14.17 -5.62
N ASP A 29 3.37 14.33 -4.66
CA ASP A 29 4.40 13.32 -4.35
C ASP A 29 3.77 12.09 -3.67
N ALA A 30 2.74 12.30 -2.84
CA ALA A 30 1.96 11.21 -2.26
C ALA A 30 1.24 10.39 -3.36
N GLU A 31 0.67 11.07 -4.37
CA GLU A 31 0.04 10.41 -5.51
C GLU A 31 1.08 9.64 -6.36
N LEU A 32 2.25 10.23 -6.62
CA LEU A 32 3.34 9.54 -7.31
C LEU A 32 3.80 8.30 -6.52
N LEU A 33 3.92 8.42 -5.20
CA LEU A 33 4.28 7.33 -4.30
C LEU A 33 3.27 6.18 -4.41
N ARG A 34 1.97 6.50 -4.37
CA ARG A 34 0.87 5.54 -4.57
C ARG A 34 1.00 4.79 -5.90
N GLU A 35 1.26 5.51 -7.00
CA GLU A 35 1.43 4.90 -8.32
C GLU A 35 2.65 3.98 -8.40
N VAL A 36 3.79 4.43 -7.88
CA VAL A 36 5.06 3.66 -7.88
C VAL A 36 4.91 2.40 -7.05
N LEU A 37 4.34 2.51 -5.85
CA LEU A 37 4.11 1.36 -4.96
C LEU A 37 3.15 0.36 -5.59
N THR A 38 2.06 0.80 -6.21
CA THR A 38 1.11 -0.09 -6.89
C THR A 38 1.83 -0.92 -7.97
N ARG A 39 2.69 -0.29 -8.78
CA ARG A 39 3.46 -1.00 -9.81
C ARG A 39 4.49 -1.96 -9.23
N ALA A 40 5.19 -1.56 -8.16
CA ALA A 40 6.18 -2.40 -7.48
C ALA A 40 5.54 -3.64 -6.84
N LEU A 41 4.42 -3.47 -6.13
CA LEU A 41 3.69 -4.54 -5.46
C LEU A 41 3.10 -5.54 -6.47
N ASN A 42 2.63 -5.05 -7.62
CA ASN A 42 2.15 -5.90 -8.71
C ASN A 42 3.27 -6.68 -9.43
N ALA A 43 4.54 -6.26 -9.31
CA ALA A 43 5.64 -6.91 -10.02
C ALA A 43 6.05 -8.25 -9.39
N ILE A 44 5.93 -8.38 -8.07
CA ILE A 44 6.34 -9.55 -7.27
C ILE A 44 5.35 -9.82 -6.12
N PRO A 45 4.08 -10.11 -6.45
CA PRO A 45 3.01 -10.11 -5.46
C PRO A 45 3.14 -11.23 -4.42
N ASP A 46 3.62 -12.40 -4.81
CA ASP A 46 3.79 -13.54 -3.90
C ASP A 46 4.84 -13.22 -2.82
N GLU A 47 5.93 -12.54 -3.19
CA GLU A 47 6.95 -12.08 -2.26
C GLU A 47 6.45 -10.93 -1.39
N CYS A 48 5.73 -9.96 -1.96
CA CYS A 48 5.22 -8.82 -1.21
C CYS A 48 4.10 -9.20 -0.23
N ILE A 49 3.25 -10.18 -0.56
CA ILE A 49 2.24 -10.73 0.36
C ILE A 49 2.90 -11.34 1.61
N ARG A 50 4.12 -11.87 1.51
CA ARG A 50 4.84 -12.41 2.69
C ARG A 50 5.29 -11.32 3.67
N LEU A 51 5.20 -10.04 3.28
CA LEU A 51 5.43 -8.92 4.19
C LEU A 51 4.20 -8.63 5.06
N VAL A 52 3.02 -9.17 4.73
CA VAL A 52 1.82 -9.08 5.56
C VAL A 52 2.05 -9.83 6.88
N GLY A 53 1.65 -9.21 7.99
CA GLY A 53 1.91 -9.72 9.34
C GLY A 53 3.32 -9.42 9.85
N THR A 54 4.08 -8.57 9.16
CA THR A 54 5.38 -8.06 9.62
C THR A 54 5.25 -6.60 10.07
N GLY A 55 6.28 -6.03 10.71
CA GLY A 55 6.31 -4.60 11.03
C GLY A 55 6.47 -3.66 9.81
N ILE A 56 6.30 -4.17 8.59
CA ILE A 56 6.31 -3.40 7.34
C ILE A 56 4.88 -3.28 6.81
N ILE A 57 4.16 -4.40 6.69
CA ILE A 57 2.73 -4.43 6.39
C ILE A 57 2.06 -5.15 7.54
N GLU A 58 1.60 -4.37 8.51
CA GLU A 58 0.85 -4.89 9.65
C GLU A 58 -0.55 -5.32 9.21
N ASP A 59 -1.14 -6.31 9.88
CA ASP A 59 -2.50 -6.77 9.57
C ASP A 59 -3.55 -5.65 9.73
N SER A 60 -3.25 -4.65 10.56
CA SER A 60 -4.04 -3.43 10.76
C SER A 60 -4.16 -2.56 9.51
N TYR A 61 -3.30 -2.73 8.50
CA TYR A 61 -3.40 -2.01 7.23
C TYR A 61 -4.69 -2.32 6.47
N PHE A 62 -5.32 -3.46 6.77
CA PHE A 62 -6.58 -3.89 6.17
C PHE A 62 -7.80 -3.51 7.02
N GLU A 63 -7.59 -2.91 8.18
CA GLU A 63 -8.66 -2.41 9.03
C GLU A 63 -9.06 -0.99 8.57
N PRO A 64 -10.35 -0.61 8.65
CA PRO A 64 -10.77 0.76 8.42
C PRO A 64 -10.03 1.71 9.38
N LEU A 65 -9.63 2.87 8.87
CA LEU A 65 -9.30 4.00 9.73
C LEU A 65 -10.57 4.46 10.46
N ASP A 66 -10.56 4.42 11.79
CA ASP A 66 -11.60 5.01 12.64
C ASP A 66 -11.66 6.55 12.53
#